data_AF-A0A4Z1EP29-F1
#
_entry.id   AF-A0A4Z1EP29-F1
#
_cell.length_a   1.000
_cell.length_b   1.000
_cell.length_c   1.000
_cell.angle_alpha   90.00
_cell.angle_beta   90.00
_cell.angle_gamma   90.00
#
_symmetry.space_group_name_H-M   'P 1'
#
loop_
_entity.id
_entity.type
_entity.pdbx_description
1 polymer ?
#
loop_
_entity_poly.entity_id
_entity_poly.type
_entity_poly.pdbx_seq_one_letter_code
_entity_poly.pdbx_strand_id
1 'polypeptide(L)'
;MPHMKWPPQIKNIQVFGEVKDVSGRRYPRDIGRPVYLGGNTYYLFGDTFCHSSSNHFVGVSNNTVAYVPDPQNHPLTCTYMHENAYQPSFIPHTRSEEEYEKDPKNKEKINRVVNWVFGGIIEDFPGARDGWVFYEKMYTHGSTAGKSFGTGVARVQVQPDNSLKVDRLMGDNMLFGENEPHFGITTYVVGDDGYIYLFGAKDAPSPTLDLKNHWARIRSGSDFTSRENYEFLIHTLDGKSKVWDRSYSLHQLVNLIPVQAQGAIIKVPELAPKGRPYIWFGNNKFPANKIYIACAPRLEGPWEEWEGPEIPKFGGGGLRYTLYPHERSCQLEKGEMRISWSDGKQMGGMVVQAMLHFAMEGENENTVQQSGPLPQPNGGWKDKAKGFLNSLK
;
A
#
# COMPACT_ATOMS: atom_id res chain seq x y z
N MET A 1 -4.48 -1.07 -29.23
CA MET A 1 -3.29 -1.43 -28.44
C MET A 1 -3.55 -2.81 -27.85
N PRO A 2 -2.53 -3.67 -27.72
CA PRO A 2 -2.69 -4.96 -27.06
C PRO A 2 -2.96 -4.75 -25.56
N HIS A 3 -3.85 -5.54 -24.97
CA HIS A 3 -4.19 -5.51 -23.54
C HIS A 3 -3.61 -6.75 -22.84
N MET A 4 -3.40 -6.72 -21.52
CA MET A 4 -3.05 -7.94 -20.79
C MET A 4 -4.15 -9.01 -20.94
N LYS A 5 -3.76 -10.25 -21.25
CA LYS A 5 -4.67 -11.41 -21.27
C LYS A 5 -5.30 -11.61 -19.88
N TRP A 6 -6.54 -12.09 -19.81
CA TRP A 6 -7.20 -12.41 -18.53
C TRP A 6 -7.77 -13.84 -18.51
N PRO A 7 -7.50 -14.66 -17.47
CA PRO A 7 -6.65 -14.38 -16.30
C PRO A 7 -5.20 -14.01 -16.67
N PRO A 8 -4.50 -13.21 -15.85
CA PRO A 8 -3.18 -12.69 -16.19
C PRO A 8 -2.17 -13.84 -16.28
N GLN A 9 -1.27 -13.76 -17.26
CA GLN A 9 -0.19 -14.71 -17.46
C GLN A 9 1.14 -13.98 -17.27
N ILE A 10 1.80 -14.21 -16.13
CA ILE A 10 3.14 -13.67 -15.85
C ILE A 10 4.16 -14.58 -16.50
N LYS A 11 4.83 -14.11 -17.57
CA LYS A 11 5.87 -14.85 -18.29
C LYS A 11 7.17 -14.92 -17.51
N ASN A 12 7.52 -13.82 -16.83
CA ASN A 12 8.78 -13.67 -16.11
C ASN A 12 8.61 -12.70 -14.93
N ILE A 13 9.38 -12.94 -13.87
CA ILE A 13 9.56 -12.03 -12.75
C ILE A 13 11.06 -11.73 -12.61
N GLN A 14 11.49 -10.56 -13.09
CA GLN A 14 12.88 -10.14 -13.02
C GLN A 14 13.13 -9.37 -11.71
N VAL A 15 13.77 -10.01 -10.73
CA VAL A 15 14.12 -9.36 -9.46
C VAL A 15 15.36 -8.47 -9.65
N PHE A 16 15.25 -7.19 -9.28
CA PHE A 16 16.35 -6.23 -9.38
C PHE A 16 17.21 -6.17 -8.12
N GLY A 17 16.58 -6.28 -6.95
CA GLY A 17 17.24 -6.26 -5.66
C GLY A 17 16.64 -5.25 -4.68
N GLU A 18 17.41 -4.93 -3.65
CA GLU A 18 17.00 -4.08 -2.53
C GLU A 18 17.08 -2.58 -2.86
N VAL A 19 16.10 -1.81 -2.41
CA VAL A 19 16.12 -0.33 -2.42
C VAL A 19 17.06 0.18 -1.32
N LYS A 20 18.04 1.00 -1.68
CA LYS A 20 19.11 1.48 -0.78
C LYS A 20 19.23 2.99 -0.77
N ASP A 21 19.65 3.52 0.36
CA ASP A 21 20.03 4.92 0.50
C ASP A 21 21.46 5.16 -0.02
N VAL A 22 21.69 6.31 -0.67
CA VAL A 22 23.00 6.68 -1.25
C VAL A 22 24.11 6.84 -0.21
N SER A 23 23.81 7.10 1.06
CA SER A 23 24.84 7.23 2.11
C SER A 23 25.56 5.92 2.42
N GLY A 24 25.03 4.78 1.96
CA GLY A 24 25.55 3.44 2.26
C GLY A 24 25.30 2.98 3.69
N ARG A 25 24.60 3.77 4.52
CA ARG A 25 24.20 3.35 5.87
C ARG A 25 23.13 2.26 5.80
N ARG A 26 23.07 1.46 6.86
CA ARG A 26 22.11 0.37 6.97
C ARG A 26 20.75 0.90 7.45
N TYR A 27 19.76 0.83 6.57
CA TYR A 27 18.37 1.20 6.85
C TYR A 27 17.41 0.05 6.47
N PRO A 28 17.26 -0.98 7.32
CA PRO A 28 16.18 -1.96 7.16
C PRO A 28 14.83 -1.26 7.26
N ARG A 29 13.95 -1.54 6.30
CA ARG A 29 12.71 -0.81 6.03
C ARG A 29 11.64 -1.73 5.48
N ASP A 30 10.39 -1.40 5.76
CA ASP A 30 9.22 -2.00 5.12
C ASP A 30 8.39 -0.97 4.32
N ILE A 31 7.30 -1.45 3.71
CA ILE A 31 6.42 -0.76 2.75
C ILE A 31 7.08 -0.54 1.39
N GLY A 32 7.92 0.49 1.25
CA GLY A 32 8.56 0.82 -0.03
C GLY A 32 7.58 1.19 -1.15
N ARG A 33 6.54 1.96 -0.83
CA ARG A 33 5.54 2.43 -1.80
C ARG A 33 6.10 3.61 -2.61
N PRO A 34 6.06 3.56 -3.95
CA PRO A 34 6.37 4.74 -4.77
C PRO A 34 5.26 5.80 -4.60
N VAL A 35 5.65 7.06 -4.46
CA VAL A 35 4.74 8.20 -4.46
C VAL A 35 5.31 9.31 -5.32
N TYR A 36 4.41 10.17 -5.81
CA TYR A 36 4.76 11.22 -6.74
C TYR A 36 4.14 12.54 -6.28
N LEU A 37 4.94 13.61 -6.28
CA LEU A 37 4.49 14.95 -5.93
C LEU A 37 5.40 15.99 -6.58
N GLY A 38 4.82 16.98 -7.25
CA GLY A 38 5.57 18.09 -7.85
C GLY A 38 6.52 17.65 -8.96
N GLY A 39 6.18 16.57 -9.69
CA GLY A 39 7.03 15.97 -10.73
C GLY A 39 8.19 15.11 -10.20
N ASN A 40 8.32 14.98 -8.88
CA ASN A 40 9.36 14.17 -8.24
C ASN A 40 8.81 12.79 -7.84
N THR A 41 9.72 11.82 -7.70
CA THR A 41 9.43 10.48 -7.17
C THR A 41 10.06 10.30 -5.80
N TYR A 42 9.32 9.68 -4.88
CA TYR A 42 9.78 9.33 -3.55
C TYR A 42 9.37 7.89 -3.21
N TYR A 43 10.03 7.31 -2.21
CA TYR A 43 9.53 6.12 -1.53
C TYR A 43 9.03 6.47 -0.14
N LEU A 44 7.81 6.03 0.17
CA LEU A 44 7.32 5.96 1.54
C LEU A 44 7.70 4.61 2.15
N PHE A 45 8.26 4.66 3.35
CA PHE A 45 8.60 3.51 4.17
C PHE A 45 7.83 3.55 5.48
N GLY A 46 7.60 2.37 6.06
CA GLY A 46 7.07 2.24 7.41
C GLY A 46 8.20 2.31 8.43
N ASP A 47 8.27 1.29 9.29
CA ASP A 47 9.28 1.21 10.33
C ASP A 47 10.69 1.17 9.69
N THR A 48 11.49 2.18 10.00
CA THR A 48 12.83 2.39 9.46
C THR A 48 13.85 2.30 10.59
N PHE A 49 14.70 1.28 10.55
CA PHE A 49 15.69 1.00 11.59
C PHE A 49 17.00 1.71 11.27
N CYS A 50 17.25 2.82 11.96
CA CYS A 50 18.36 3.71 11.64
C CYS A 50 19.66 3.20 12.26
N HIS A 51 20.73 3.13 11.46
CA HIS A 51 22.08 2.80 11.92
C HIS A 51 23.08 3.89 11.52
N SER A 52 24.10 4.08 12.35
CA SER A 52 25.24 4.96 12.04
C SER A 52 26.13 4.37 10.94
N SER A 53 27.12 5.14 10.47
CA SER A 53 28.13 4.68 9.51
C SER A 53 28.97 3.51 10.04
N SER A 54 29.13 3.39 11.36
CA SER A 54 29.78 2.25 12.01
C SER A 54 28.80 1.11 12.33
N ASN A 55 27.60 1.12 11.75
CA ASN A 55 26.55 0.11 11.90
C ASN A 55 26.00 -0.03 13.35
N HIS A 56 26.13 1.01 14.18
CA HIS A 56 25.47 1.06 15.49
C HIS A 56 24.01 1.49 15.31
N PHE A 57 23.07 0.79 15.94
CA PHE A 57 21.66 1.17 15.94
C PHE A 57 21.46 2.50 16.70
N VAL A 58 20.76 3.45 16.07
CA VAL A 58 20.53 4.81 16.62
C VAL A 58 19.04 5.13 16.84
N GLY A 59 18.12 4.26 16.43
CA GLY A 59 16.69 4.42 16.69
C GLY A 59 15.80 3.83 15.59
N VAL A 60 14.49 3.83 15.83
CA VAL A 60 13.48 3.49 14.82
C VAL A 60 12.60 4.71 14.57
N SER A 61 12.27 4.92 13.31
CA SER A 61 11.24 5.89 12.90
C SER A 61 10.10 5.13 12.27
N ASN A 62 8.87 5.43 12.68
CA ASN A 62 7.72 4.59 12.34
C ASN A 62 7.18 4.83 10.92
N ASN A 63 7.60 5.92 10.28
CA ASN A 63 7.35 6.17 8.87
C ASN A 63 8.42 7.12 8.34
N THR A 64 8.96 6.90 7.16
CA THR A 64 9.95 7.80 6.55
C THR A 64 9.70 7.99 5.07
N VAL A 65 10.32 9.02 4.49
CA VAL A 65 10.28 9.29 3.06
C VAL A 65 11.70 9.53 2.53
N ALA A 66 12.00 9.00 1.35
CA ALA A 66 13.27 9.26 0.66
C ALA A 66 13.02 9.65 -0.80
N TYR A 67 13.79 10.62 -1.29
CA TYR A 67 13.76 11.07 -2.69
C TYR A 67 14.40 10.03 -3.61
N VAL A 68 13.90 9.90 -4.84
CA VAL A 68 14.49 9.06 -5.88
C VAL A 68 15.02 9.99 -6.99
N PRO A 69 16.34 10.26 -7.04
CA PRO A 69 16.90 11.25 -7.96
C PRO A 69 16.75 10.86 -9.44
N ASP A 70 16.89 9.57 -9.75
CA ASP A 70 16.77 9.04 -11.10
C ASP A 70 15.88 7.78 -11.10
N PRO A 71 14.54 7.95 -11.06
CA PRO A 71 13.61 6.83 -10.97
C PRO A 71 13.53 5.99 -12.24
N GLN A 72 14.13 6.44 -13.35
CA GLN A 72 14.11 5.71 -14.62
C GLN A 72 15.34 4.80 -14.75
N ASN A 73 16.54 5.33 -14.49
CA ASN A 73 17.77 4.54 -14.64
C ASN A 73 18.26 3.91 -13.33
N HIS A 74 17.99 4.55 -12.18
CA HIS A 74 18.46 4.10 -10.87
C HIS A 74 17.34 4.01 -9.80
N PRO A 75 16.23 3.28 -10.08
CA PRO A 75 15.06 3.21 -9.20
C PRO A 75 15.31 2.53 -7.85
N LEU A 76 16.39 1.76 -7.72
CA LEU A 76 16.77 1.13 -6.45
C LEU A 76 17.53 2.08 -5.50
N THR A 77 17.82 3.30 -5.95
CA THR A 77 18.63 4.25 -5.20
C THR A 77 17.76 5.42 -4.75
N CYS A 78 17.82 5.73 -3.46
CA CYS A 78 17.09 6.84 -2.85
C CYS A 78 18.00 7.67 -1.94
N THR A 79 17.54 8.85 -1.54
CA THR A 79 18.27 9.77 -0.67
C THR A 79 17.32 10.29 0.40
N TYR A 80 17.67 10.06 1.65
CA TYR A 80 17.00 10.72 2.77
C TYR A 80 17.28 12.21 2.82
N MET A 81 16.31 12.97 3.32
CA MET A 81 16.38 14.44 3.38
C MET A 81 17.31 14.95 4.49
N HIS A 82 17.70 14.10 5.43
CA HIS A 82 18.56 14.47 6.56
C HIS A 82 19.87 13.70 6.51
N GLU A 83 20.98 14.43 6.70
CA GLU A 83 22.32 13.85 6.72
C GLU A 83 22.59 12.98 7.97
N ASN A 84 21.82 13.17 9.03
CA ASN A 84 21.95 12.43 10.29
C ASN A 84 21.69 10.93 10.10
N ALA A 85 22.29 10.10 10.96
CA ALA A 85 22.03 8.66 10.92
C ALA A 85 20.58 8.33 11.26
N TYR A 86 20.02 9.01 12.26
CA TYR A 86 18.61 8.93 12.60
C TYR A 86 17.78 9.79 11.65
N GLN A 87 16.79 9.19 11.01
CA GLN A 87 15.87 9.85 10.08
C GLN A 87 14.57 10.18 10.82
N PRO A 88 14.08 11.42 10.83
CA PRO A 88 12.82 11.75 11.51
C PRO A 88 11.62 11.11 10.82
N SER A 89 10.50 11.02 11.56
CA SER A 89 9.24 10.54 11.00
C SER A 89 8.71 11.49 9.93
N PHE A 90 8.26 10.96 8.79
CA PHE A 90 7.71 11.78 7.69
C PHE A 90 6.41 12.48 8.10
N ILE A 91 5.49 11.75 8.73
CA ILE A 91 4.38 12.31 9.50
C ILE A 91 4.93 12.64 10.89
N PRO A 92 5.12 13.92 11.22
CA PRO A 92 5.69 14.29 12.49
C PRO A 92 4.73 13.92 13.63
N HIS A 93 5.31 13.64 14.80
CA HIS A 93 4.52 13.52 16.01
C HIS A 93 3.95 14.87 16.42
N THR A 94 2.78 14.86 17.05
CA THR A 94 2.32 16.02 17.82
C THR A 94 3.07 16.10 19.13
N ARG A 95 2.97 17.25 19.81
CA ARG A 95 3.59 17.42 21.14
C ARG A 95 3.15 16.34 22.14
N SER A 96 1.86 15.99 22.18
CA SER A 96 1.35 14.98 23.11
C SER A 96 1.90 13.58 22.81
N GLU A 97 2.09 13.25 21.54
CA GLU A 97 2.70 11.98 21.10
C GLU A 97 4.19 11.94 21.44
N GLU A 98 4.92 13.04 21.24
CA GLU A 98 6.30 13.15 21.68
C GLU A 98 6.43 13.00 23.20
N GLU A 99 5.55 13.63 23.97
CA GLU A 99 5.52 13.50 25.44
C GLU A 99 5.25 12.04 25.85
N TYR A 100 4.34 11.35 25.15
CA TYR A 100 4.08 9.93 25.37
C TYR A 100 5.32 9.06 25.10
N GLU A 101 6.02 9.26 23.98
CA GLU A 101 7.23 8.49 23.66
C GLU A 101 8.42 8.86 24.56
N LYS A 102 8.47 10.09 25.07
CA LYS A 102 9.54 10.54 25.98
C LYS A 102 9.37 10.03 27.41
N ASP A 103 8.15 9.65 27.82
CA ASP A 103 7.85 9.10 29.15
C ASP A 103 8.73 7.85 29.45
N PRO A 104 9.51 7.86 30.55
CA PRO A 104 10.35 6.72 30.94
C PRO A 104 9.61 5.38 31.02
N LYS A 105 8.34 5.36 31.47
CA LYS A 105 7.54 4.12 31.59
C LYS A 105 7.19 3.53 30.22
N ASN A 106 6.98 4.39 29.23
CA ASN A 106 6.70 3.98 27.87
C ASN A 106 7.98 3.51 27.17
N LYS A 107 9.11 4.21 27.38
CA LYS A 107 10.42 3.79 26.88
C LYS A 107 10.84 2.42 27.39
N GLU A 108 10.69 2.16 28.68
CA GLU A 108 11.02 0.87 29.30
C GLU A 108 10.24 -0.29 28.65
N LYS A 109 8.99 -0.03 28.23
CA LYS A 109 8.11 -1.00 27.58
C LYS A 109 8.19 -0.99 26.05
N ILE A 110 9.04 -0.14 25.48
CA ILE A 110 9.14 0.07 24.02
C ILE A 110 7.77 0.43 23.43
N ASN A 111 7.01 1.24 24.15
CA ASN A 111 5.74 1.78 23.67
C ASN A 111 6.05 2.94 22.70
N ARG A 112 5.41 2.92 21.54
CA ARG A 112 5.59 3.94 20.51
C ARG A 112 4.26 4.41 19.98
N VAL A 113 4.21 5.67 19.53
CA VAL A 113 3.12 6.15 18.67
C VAL A 113 3.58 5.98 17.23
N VAL A 114 2.81 5.24 16.44
CA VAL A 114 3.11 5.09 15.01
C VAL A 114 2.06 5.81 14.17
N ASN A 115 2.52 6.46 13.10
CA ASN A 115 1.72 7.17 12.12
C ASN A 115 2.00 6.56 10.75
N TRP A 116 1.42 5.40 10.44
CA TRP A 116 1.76 4.66 9.22
C TRP A 116 1.07 5.23 7.98
N VAL A 117 1.80 5.30 6.86
CA VAL A 117 1.39 5.94 5.60
C VAL A 117 1.39 4.97 4.42
N PHE A 118 0.47 4.01 4.42
CA PHE A 118 0.40 3.00 3.38
C PHE A 118 -0.19 3.52 2.05
N GLY A 119 -0.93 4.63 2.06
CA GLY A 119 -1.89 5.02 1.01
C GLY A 119 -1.31 5.88 -0.12
N GLY A 120 -0.14 6.46 0.08
CA GLY A 120 0.51 7.37 -0.85
C GLY A 120 0.15 8.84 -0.64
N ILE A 121 0.68 9.71 -1.51
CA ILE A 121 0.43 11.16 -1.50
C ILE A 121 -0.48 11.53 -2.67
N ILE A 122 -1.53 12.28 -2.40
CA ILE A 122 -2.51 12.79 -3.37
C ILE A 122 -2.08 14.21 -3.75
N GLU A 123 -1.72 14.44 -5.02
CA GLU A 123 -1.45 15.78 -5.54
C GLU A 123 -2.76 16.58 -5.58
N ASP A 124 -2.75 17.88 -5.24
CA ASP A 124 -3.96 18.74 -5.36
C ASP A 124 -4.54 18.75 -6.78
N PHE A 125 -3.64 18.74 -7.74
CA PHE A 125 -3.86 18.52 -9.16
C PHE A 125 -2.59 17.89 -9.73
N PRO A 126 -2.65 17.22 -10.90
CA PRO A 126 -1.48 16.56 -11.48
C PRO A 126 -0.27 17.50 -11.60
N GLY A 127 0.86 17.12 -11.00
CA GLY A 127 2.10 17.90 -11.00
C GLY A 127 2.15 19.04 -9.96
N ALA A 128 1.13 19.19 -9.12
CA ALA A 128 1.16 20.16 -8.02
C ALA A 128 2.30 19.86 -7.05
N ARG A 129 2.91 20.92 -6.49
CA ARG A 129 3.93 20.80 -5.44
C ARG A 129 3.34 20.63 -4.05
N ASP A 130 2.01 20.65 -3.95
CA ASP A 130 1.27 20.49 -2.71
C ASP A 130 0.28 19.33 -2.85
N GLY A 131 0.03 18.64 -1.75
CA GLY A 131 -0.83 17.48 -1.72
C GLY A 131 -1.25 17.06 -0.31
N TRP A 132 -1.90 15.92 -0.22
CA TRP A 132 -2.43 15.36 1.02
C TRP A 132 -1.97 13.92 1.22
N VAL A 133 -1.73 13.54 2.46
CA VAL A 133 -1.39 12.17 2.84
C VAL A 133 -2.27 11.74 4.02
N PHE A 134 -2.83 10.53 3.92
CA PHE A 134 -3.55 9.90 5.01
C PHE A 134 -2.59 9.04 5.84
N TYR A 135 -2.75 9.06 7.16
CA TYR A 135 -1.95 8.26 8.08
C TYR A 135 -2.82 7.57 9.12
N GLU A 136 -2.46 6.35 9.48
CA GLU A 136 -3.10 5.60 10.56
C GLU A 136 -2.32 5.84 11.85
N LYS A 137 -3.02 6.31 12.89
CA LYS A 137 -2.43 6.50 14.21
C LYS A 137 -2.75 5.32 15.11
N MET A 138 -1.72 4.74 15.71
CA MET A 138 -1.89 3.71 16.74
C MET A 138 -0.77 3.74 17.77
N TYR A 139 -1.03 3.14 18.93
CA TYR A 139 0.02 2.72 19.84
C TYR A 139 0.53 1.34 19.47
N THR A 140 1.82 1.14 19.67
CA THR A 140 2.45 -0.19 19.58
C THR A 140 3.13 -0.49 20.91
N HIS A 141 3.16 -1.77 21.26
CA HIS A 141 3.88 -2.31 22.41
C HIS A 141 4.97 -3.24 21.88
N GLY A 142 6.17 -2.69 21.66
CA GLY A 142 7.22 -3.36 20.88
C GLY A 142 6.78 -3.62 19.44
N SER A 143 6.67 -4.89 19.04
CA SER A 143 6.20 -5.32 17.72
C SER A 143 4.70 -5.60 17.65
N THR A 144 3.96 -5.44 18.76
CA THR A 144 2.53 -5.76 18.81
C THR A 144 1.70 -4.50 18.63
N ALA A 145 0.69 -4.60 17.76
CA ALA A 145 -0.35 -3.59 17.60
C ALA A 145 -1.09 -3.36 18.93
N GLY A 146 -1.15 -2.11 19.38
CA GLY A 146 -1.92 -1.67 20.54
C GLY A 146 -3.21 -0.97 20.12
N LYS A 147 -3.57 0.08 20.86
CA LYS A 147 -4.78 0.88 20.58
C LYS A 147 -4.65 1.62 19.24
N SER A 148 -5.58 1.40 18.32
CA SER A 148 -5.78 2.28 17.15
C SER A 148 -6.60 3.52 17.53
N PHE A 149 -6.27 4.66 16.92
CA PHE A 149 -7.00 5.92 17.08
C PHE A 149 -7.85 6.26 15.86
N GLY A 150 -7.58 5.62 14.72
CA GLY A 150 -8.21 5.87 13.43
C GLY A 150 -7.26 6.50 12.41
N THR A 151 -7.83 7.23 11.46
CA THR A 151 -7.11 7.80 10.32
C THR A 151 -7.09 9.33 10.42
N GLY A 152 -5.88 9.90 10.37
CA GLY A 152 -5.66 11.34 10.22
C GLY A 152 -5.25 11.69 8.80
N VAL A 153 -5.18 12.99 8.53
CA VAL A 153 -4.69 13.55 7.26
C VAL A 153 -3.70 14.68 7.53
N ALA A 154 -2.66 14.75 6.69
CA ALA A 154 -1.65 15.80 6.76
C ALA A 154 -1.45 16.45 5.39
N ARG A 155 -1.08 17.73 5.43
CA ARG A 155 -0.70 18.50 4.24
C ARG A 155 0.75 18.25 3.92
N VAL A 156 1.09 18.04 2.65
CA VAL A 156 2.47 17.81 2.19
C VAL A 156 2.83 18.86 1.15
N GLN A 157 4.04 19.41 1.23
CA GLN A 157 4.55 20.40 0.27
C GLN A 157 6.01 20.12 -0.10
N VAL A 158 6.29 20.11 -1.41
CA VAL A 158 7.65 20.00 -1.95
C VAL A 158 8.39 21.32 -1.78
N GLN A 159 9.48 21.28 -1.02
CA GLN A 159 10.38 22.41 -0.79
C GLN A 159 11.36 22.60 -1.97
N PRO A 160 12.05 23.75 -2.09
CA PRO A 160 12.94 24.04 -3.21
C PRO A 160 14.07 23.01 -3.43
N ASP A 161 14.52 22.33 -2.38
CA ASP A 161 15.53 21.27 -2.40
C ASP A 161 14.96 19.86 -2.66
N ASN A 162 13.68 19.78 -3.03
CA ASN A 162 12.89 18.56 -3.17
C ASN A 162 12.64 17.79 -1.86
N SER A 163 12.95 18.36 -0.70
CA SER A 163 12.47 17.80 0.57
C SER A 163 10.95 17.99 0.69
N LEU A 164 10.32 17.18 1.56
CA LEU A 164 8.88 17.28 1.82
C LEU A 164 8.65 17.87 3.20
N LYS A 165 7.94 19.00 3.25
CA LYS A 165 7.38 19.55 4.48
C LYS A 165 6.01 18.94 4.73
N VAL A 166 5.74 18.51 5.96
CA VAL A 166 4.46 17.91 6.35
C VAL A 166 3.87 18.64 7.55
N ASP A 167 2.61 19.07 7.40
CA ASP A 167 1.87 19.77 8.45
C ASP A 167 0.60 18.98 8.84
N ARG A 168 0.50 18.59 10.11
CA ARG A 168 -0.70 17.94 10.68
C ARG A 168 -1.71 18.98 11.15
N LEU A 169 -2.53 19.47 10.22
CA LEU A 169 -3.47 20.56 10.45
C LEU A 169 -4.51 20.26 11.55
N MET A 170 -4.87 18.98 11.74
CA MET A 170 -5.84 18.54 12.75
C MET A 170 -5.21 18.21 14.12
N GLY A 171 -3.88 18.31 14.25
CA GLY A 171 -3.15 17.94 15.46
C GLY A 171 -3.40 16.49 15.89
N ASP A 172 -3.96 16.31 17.08
CA ASP A 172 -4.28 14.99 17.65
C ASP A 172 -5.63 14.42 17.19
N ASN A 173 -6.47 15.24 16.56
CA ASN A 173 -7.78 14.81 16.08
C ASN A 173 -7.62 13.94 14.83
N MET A 174 -8.37 12.85 14.78
CA MET A 174 -8.45 11.98 13.62
C MET A 174 -9.64 12.38 12.75
N LEU A 175 -9.50 12.26 11.44
CA LEU A 175 -10.56 12.50 10.47
C LEU A 175 -11.62 11.39 10.50
N PHE A 176 -11.16 10.14 10.58
CA PHE A 176 -11.99 8.95 10.81
C PHE A 176 -11.57 8.30 12.12
N GLY A 177 -12.53 7.95 12.97
CA GLY A 177 -12.28 7.41 14.30
C GLY A 177 -11.89 5.92 14.31
N GLU A 178 -11.54 5.41 15.49
CA GLU A 178 -11.10 4.01 15.72
C GLU A 178 -12.11 2.92 15.25
N ASN A 179 -13.40 3.28 15.15
CA ASN A 179 -14.47 2.36 14.78
C ASN A 179 -14.89 2.50 13.30
N GLU A 180 -14.26 3.39 12.55
CA GLU A 180 -14.50 3.59 11.11
C GLU A 180 -13.46 2.84 10.27
N PRO A 181 -13.76 2.49 9.00
CA PRO A 181 -12.74 1.99 8.08
C PRO A 181 -11.60 2.98 7.90
N HIS A 182 -10.40 2.46 7.66
CA HIS A 182 -9.18 3.25 7.50
C HIS A 182 -9.10 3.85 6.08
N PHE A 183 -10.07 4.70 5.73
CA PHE A 183 -10.22 5.26 4.38
C PHE A 183 -8.98 6.06 3.96
N GLY A 184 -8.45 5.75 2.77
CA GLY A 184 -7.29 6.42 2.20
C GLY A 184 -5.96 5.83 2.66
N ILE A 185 -5.96 4.95 3.68
CA ILE A 185 -4.75 4.29 4.16
C ILE A 185 -4.28 3.22 3.19
N THR A 186 -5.17 2.45 2.56
CA THR A 186 -4.71 1.40 1.65
C THR A 186 -4.26 1.97 0.31
N THR A 187 -5.11 2.78 -0.32
CA THR A 187 -4.81 3.42 -1.61
C THR A 187 -5.77 4.56 -1.87
N TYR A 188 -5.38 5.46 -2.76
CA TYR A 188 -6.30 6.38 -3.41
C TYR A 188 -6.33 6.13 -4.92
N VAL A 189 -7.38 6.61 -5.58
CA VAL A 189 -7.48 6.69 -7.05
C VAL A 189 -8.11 8.03 -7.41
N VAL A 190 -7.45 8.79 -8.29
CA VAL A 190 -8.03 10.03 -8.85
C VAL A 190 -8.94 9.64 -10.01
N GLY A 191 -10.24 9.94 -9.89
CA GLY A 191 -11.24 9.68 -10.92
C GLY A 191 -11.30 10.78 -11.96
N ASP A 192 -11.76 10.43 -13.17
CA ASP A 192 -12.00 11.40 -14.25
C ASP A 192 -13.23 12.28 -13.97
N ASP A 193 -14.04 11.92 -12.98
CA ASP A 193 -15.27 12.61 -12.56
C ASP A 193 -15.01 13.72 -11.52
N GLY A 194 -13.74 14.04 -11.24
CA GLY A 194 -13.33 15.06 -10.29
C GLY A 194 -13.44 14.62 -8.83
N TYR A 195 -13.57 13.32 -8.57
CA TYR A 195 -13.49 12.74 -7.23
C TYR A 195 -12.16 12.03 -7.02
N ILE A 196 -11.73 12.01 -5.76
CA ILE A 196 -10.60 11.22 -5.27
C ILE A 196 -11.20 10.12 -4.40
N TYR A 197 -11.02 8.89 -4.83
CA TYR A 197 -11.54 7.70 -4.19
C TYR A 197 -10.51 7.19 -3.19
N LEU A 198 -10.96 6.85 -1.99
CA LEU A 198 -10.13 6.50 -0.84
C LEU A 198 -10.51 5.10 -0.36
N PHE A 199 -9.60 4.15 -0.57
CA PHE A 199 -9.82 2.76 -0.20
C PHE A 199 -9.34 2.55 1.22
N GLY A 200 -10.16 1.90 2.03
CA GLY A 200 -9.82 1.61 3.41
C GLY A 200 -10.42 0.30 3.87
N ALA A 201 -9.73 -0.35 4.77
CA ALA A 201 -10.16 -1.60 5.34
C ALA A 201 -10.71 -1.39 6.76
N LYS A 202 -11.63 -2.26 7.16
CA LYS A 202 -12.05 -2.42 8.56
C LYS A 202 -12.09 -3.90 8.90
N ASP A 203 -11.38 -4.27 9.96
CA ASP A 203 -11.56 -5.59 10.55
C ASP A 203 -12.95 -5.70 11.15
N ALA A 204 -13.63 -6.81 10.84
CA ALA A 204 -14.77 -7.26 11.62
C ALA A 204 -14.36 -7.44 13.10
N PRO A 205 -15.28 -7.20 14.05
CA PRO A 205 -14.98 -7.42 15.46
C PRO A 205 -14.40 -8.82 15.71
N SER A 206 -13.38 -8.90 16.57
CA SER A 206 -12.82 -10.18 17.03
C SER A 206 -13.95 -11.12 17.51
N PRO A 207 -13.89 -12.43 17.22
CA PRO A 207 -12.75 -13.20 16.69
C PRO A 207 -12.73 -13.36 15.16
N THR A 208 -13.59 -12.68 14.40
CA THR A 208 -13.67 -12.91 12.95
C THR A 208 -12.53 -12.21 12.23
N LEU A 209 -11.65 -12.98 11.58
CA LEU A 209 -10.69 -12.46 10.58
C LEU A 209 -11.43 -12.19 9.26
N ASP A 210 -12.34 -11.21 9.29
CA ASP A 210 -13.05 -10.74 8.09
C ASP A 210 -12.76 -9.27 7.85
N LEU A 211 -11.54 -9.00 7.38
CA LEU A 211 -11.16 -7.71 6.83
C LEU A 211 -12.05 -7.40 5.62
N LYS A 212 -12.80 -6.30 5.70
CA LYS A 212 -13.66 -5.78 4.63
C LYS A 212 -13.10 -4.47 4.12
N ASN A 213 -13.13 -4.29 2.80
CA ASN A 213 -12.55 -3.12 2.16
C ASN A 213 -13.64 -2.28 1.51
N HIS A 214 -13.56 -0.97 1.72
CA HIS A 214 -14.63 -0.03 1.47
C HIS A 214 -14.09 1.20 0.74
N TRP A 215 -14.97 1.87 -0.02
CA TRP A 215 -14.65 3.17 -0.60
C TRP A 215 -15.30 4.31 0.17
N ALA A 216 -14.50 5.35 0.40
CA ALA A 216 -14.97 6.72 0.49
C ALA A 216 -14.53 7.50 -0.76
N ARG A 217 -15.08 8.69 -0.96
CA ARG A 217 -14.60 9.65 -1.95
C ARG A 217 -14.77 11.07 -1.46
N ILE A 218 -13.96 11.96 -1.99
CA ILE A 218 -13.98 13.41 -1.75
C ILE A 218 -13.78 14.13 -3.08
N ARG A 219 -14.36 15.32 -3.27
CA ARG A 219 -14.10 16.09 -4.49
C ARG A 219 -12.66 16.62 -4.51
N SER A 220 -12.03 16.62 -5.67
CA SER A 220 -10.74 17.26 -5.86
C SER A 220 -10.81 18.75 -5.50
N GLY A 221 -9.81 19.24 -4.77
CA GLY A 221 -9.76 20.63 -4.29
C GLY A 221 -10.64 20.96 -3.08
N SER A 222 -11.35 19.98 -2.50
CA SER A 222 -12.02 20.15 -1.20
C SER A 222 -11.02 20.22 -0.04
N ASP A 223 -11.49 20.64 1.13
CA ASP A 223 -10.73 20.53 2.38
C ASP A 223 -10.79 19.09 2.90
N PHE A 224 -9.63 18.42 2.92
CA PHE A 224 -9.48 17.04 3.37
C PHE A 224 -9.60 16.90 4.89
N THR A 225 -9.55 18.00 5.65
CA THR A 225 -9.72 17.96 7.10
C THR A 225 -11.20 17.95 7.53
N SER A 226 -12.12 18.21 6.59
CA SER A 226 -13.56 18.30 6.84
C SER A 226 -14.29 17.00 6.53
N ARG A 227 -14.76 16.31 7.58
CA ARG A 227 -15.46 15.00 7.50
C ARG A 227 -16.75 15.03 6.66
N GLU A 228 -17.38 16.19 6.55
CA GLU A 228 -18.61 16.44 5.79
C GLU A 228 -18.40 16.52 4.27
N ASN A 229 -17.14 16.66 3.81
CA ASN A 229 -16.79 16.66 2.38
C ASN A 229 -16.73 15.25 1.79
N TYR A 230 -16.86 14.21 2.63
CA TYR A 230 -16.71 12.82 2.23
C TYR A 230 -18.05 12.16 1.95
N GLU A 231 -18.06 11.30 0.92
CA GLU A 231 -19.16 10.40 0.58
C GLU A 231 -18.65 8.95 0.64
N PHE A 232 -19.54 8.01 0.96
CA PHE A 232 -19.23 6.60 1.20
C PHE A 232 -20.07 5.72 0.31
N LEU A 233 -19.46 4.68 -0.24
CA LEU A 233 -20.17 3.74 -1.08
C LEU A 233 -20.96 2.76 -0.21
N ILE A 234 -22.28 2.90 -0.23
CA ILE A 234 -23.21 2.08 0.54
C ILE A 234 -24.15 1.30 -0.37
N HIS A 235 -24.65 0.18 0.14
CA HIS A 235 -25.85 -0.46 -0.37
C HIS A 235 -27.08 0.39 -0.04
N THR A 236 -27.98 0.55 -1.01
CA THR A 236 -29.33 1.07 -0.76
C THR A 236 -30.09 0.15 0.19
N LEU A 237 -31.21 0.63 0.76
CA LEU A 237 -32.01 -0.15 1.71
C LEU A 237 -32.51 -1.49 1.16
N ASP A 238 -32.63 -1.62 -0.17
CA ASP A 238 -32.98 -2.88 -0.84
C ASP A 238 -31.82 -3.90 -0.91
N GLY A 239 -30.62 -3.52 -0.48
CA GLY A 239 -29.39 -4.32 -0.49
C GLY A 239 -28.80 -4.57 -1.88
N LYS A 240 -29.42 -4.09 -2.96
CA LYS A 240 -29.09 -4.45 -4.34
C LYS A 240 -28.32 -3.36 -5.06
N SER A 241 -28.74 -2.11 -4.91
CA SER A 241 -28.10 -0.98 -5.59
C SER A 241 -27.00 -0.38 -4.72
N LYS A 242 -26.07 0.35 -5.36
CA LYS A 242 -24.98 1.05 -4.70
C LYS A 242 -25.15 2.54 -4.90
N VAL A 243 -24.98 3.33 -3.85
CA VAL A 243 -25.06 4.80 -3.89
C VAL A 243 -23.94 5.41 -3.05
N TRP A 244 -23.61 6.66 -3.37
CA TRP A 244 -22.69 7.48 -2.59
C TRP A 244 -23.51 8.34 -1.63
N ASP A 245 -23.27 8.21 -0.33
CA ASP A 245 -23.97 8.96 0.72
C ASP A 245 -22.97 9.60 1.68
N ARG A 246 -23.29 10.73 2.30
CA ARG A 246 -22.42 11.40 3.27
C ARG A 246 -22.42 10.73 4.65
N SER A 247 -23.38 9.84 4.87
CA SER A 247 -23.58 9.09 6.10
C SER A 247 -23.62 7.60 5.81
N TYR A 248 -23.17 6.79 6.77
CA TYR A 248 -23.27 5.35 6.68
C TYR A 248 -23.35 4.72 8.07
N SER A 249 -23.93 3.53 8.10
CA SER A 249 -23.65 2.52 9.13
C SER A 249 -22.73 1.46 8.55
N LEU A 250 -21.85 0.87 9.37
CA LEU A 250 -20.84 -0.10 8.89
C LEU A 250 -21.43 -1.26 8.06
N HIS A 251 -22.62 -1.73 8.41
CA HIS A 251 -23.29 -2.83 7.70
C HIS A 251 -23.80 -2.44 6.30
N GLN A 252 -23.92 -1.15 5.99
CA GLN A 252 -24.34 -0.66 4.68
C GLN A 252 -23.16 -0.54 3.72
N LEU A 253 -21.93 -0.43 4.22
CA LEU A 253 -20.77 -0.24 3.37
C LEU A 253 -20.57 -1.43 2.42
N VAL A 254 -20.32 -1.12 1.15
CA VAL A 254 -20.03 -2.14 0.14
C VAL A 254 -18.64 -2.72 0.40
N ASN A 255 -18.55 -4.06 0.54
CA ASN A 255 -17.25 -4.74 0.60
C ASN A 255 -16.74 -5.01 -0.82
N LEU A 256 -15.49 -4.63 -1.10
CA LEU A 256 -14.85 -4.74 -2.39
C LEU A 256 -13.53 -5.50 -2.25
N ILE A 257 -13.19 -6.30 -3.26
CA ILE A 257 -11.99 -7.15 -3.27
C ILE A 257 -11.79 -7.89 -1.92
N PRO A 258 -12.67 -8.83 -1.52
CA PRO A 258 -12.67 -9.41 -0.18
C PRO A 258 -11.37 -10.12 0.25
N VAL A 259 -10.51 -10.47 -0.70
CA VAL A 259 -9.22 -11.09 -0.42
C VAL A 259 -8.12 -10.09 -0.06
N GLN A 260 -8.26 -8.82 -0.43
CA GLN A 260 -7.22 -7.80 -0.30
C GLN A 260 -6.90 -7.51 1.17
N ALA A 261 -5.60 -7.41 1.48
CA ALA A 261 -5.10 -6.88 2.75
C ALA A 261 -4.15 -5.70 2.58
N GLN A 262 -3.21 -5.79 1.62
CA GLN A 262 -2.26 -4.71 1.32
C GLN A 262 -2.08 -4.57 -0.19
N GLY A 263 -1.58 -3.41 -0.61
CA GLY A 263 -1.22 -3.09 -1.99
C GLY A 263 -1.86 -1.81 -2.49
N ALA A 264 -1.95 -1.63 -3.80
CA ALA A 264 -2.55 -0.43 -4.38
C ALA A 264 -3.45 -0.75 -5.58
N ILE A 265 -4.44 0.12 -5.76
CA ILE A 265 -5.30 0.15 -6.94
C ILE A 265 -4.80 1.29 -7.81
N ILE A 266 -4.55 0.98 -9.07
CA ILE A 266 -4.11 1.92 -10.09
C ILE A 266 -5.04 1.84 -11.31
N LYS A 267 -5.14 2.97 -12.03
CA LYS A 267 -5.83 3.02 -13.32
C LYS A 267 -4.77 3.05 -14.42
N VAL A 268 -4.67 1.96 -15.18
CA VAL A 268 -3.63 1.75 -16.20
C VAL A 268 -4.21 1.07 -17.44
N PRO A 269 -5.08 1.76 -18.21
CA PRO A 269 -5.76 1.18 -19.38
C PRO A 269 -4.82 0.61 -20.45
N GLU A 270 -3.56 1.06 -20.48
CA GLU A 270 -2.50 0.62 -21.39
C GLU A 270 -2.04 -0.81 -21.09
N LEU A 271 -2.01 -1.20 -19.82
CA LEU A 271 -1.67 -2.56 -19.39
C LEU A 271 -2.92 -3.41 -19.18
N ALA A 272 -3.99 -2.82 -18.63
CA ALA A 272 -5.11 -3.57 -18.08
C ALA A 272 -5.90 -4.37 -19.14
N PRO A 273 -6.63 -5.42 -18.73
CA PRO A 273 -7.49 -6.17 -19.63
C PRO A 273 -8.52 -5.25 -20.29
N LYS A 274 -8.92 -5.59 -21.52
CA LYS A 274 -9.86 -4.79 -22.29
C LYS A 274 -11.15 -4.49 -21.50
N GLY A 275 -11.49 -3.21 -21.42
CA GLY A 275 -12.69 -2.73 -20.72
C GLY A 275 -12.60 -2.72 -19.18
N ARG A 276 -11.44 -3.07 -18.60
CA ARG A 276 -11.23 -3.16 -17.15
C ARG A 276 -9.99 -2.38 -16.73
N PRO A 277 -10.03 -1.03 -16.77
CA PRO A 277 -8.83 -0.18 -16.65
C PRO A 277 -8.25 -0.12 -15.24
N TYR A 278 -9.01 -0.53 -14.22
CA TYR A 278 -8.56 -0.53 -12.83
C TYR A 278 -7.92 -1.87 -12.50
N ILE A 279 -6.70 -1.84 -11.96
CA ILE A 279 -5.98 -3.02 -11.50
C ILE A 279 -5.58 -2.81 -10.04
N TRP A 280 -5.84 -3.82 -9.22
CA TRP A 280 -5.23 -3.96 -7.90
C TRP A 280 -4.03 -4.89 -7.99
N PHE A 281 -2.90 -4.47 -7.42
CA PHE A 281 -1.75 -5.34 -7.13
C PHE A 281 -1.58 -5.38 -5.62
N GLY A 282 -1.41 -6.58 -5.05
CA GLY A 282 -1.24 -6.68 -3.62
C GLY A 282 -1.00 -8.08 -3.06
N ASN A 283 -1.23 -8.17 -1.75
CA ASN A 283 -1.23 -9.41 -0.99
C ASN A 283 -2.63 -9.67 -0.40
N ASN A 284 -2.94 -10.94 -0.18
CA ASN A 284 -4.17 -11.32 0.48
C ASN A 284 -4.06 -11.21 2.01
N LYS A 285 -5.21 -11.26 2.69
CA LYS A 285 -5.31 -11.28 4.16
C LYS A 285 -4.82 -12.55 4.85
N PHE A 286 -4.49 -13.59 4.10
CA PHE A 286 -3.95 -14.84 4.61
C PHE A 286 -2.50 -14.97 4.15
N PRO A 287 -1.48 -14.59 4.96
CA PRO A 287 -0.09 -14.32 4.57
C PRO A 287 0.56 -15.38 3.65
N ALA A 288 0.17 -15.41 2.37
CA ALA A 288 0.41 -16.53 1.47
C ALA A 288 1.67 -16.36 0.64
N ASN A 289 2.33 -15.20 0.74
CA ASN A 289 3.51 -14.85 -0.05
C ASN A 289 3.29 -14.91 -1.57
N LYS A 290 2.05 -14.75 -2.03
CA LYS A 290 1.71 -14.75 -3.46
C LYS A 290 1.42 -13.36 -3.97
N ILE A 291 1.58 -13.19 -5.27
CA ILE A 291 1.11 -12.01 -5.98
C ILE A 291 -0.40 -12.17 -6.19
N TYR A 292 -1.18 -11.19 -5.77
CA TYR A 292 -2.59 -11.11 -6.09
C TYR A 292 -2.83 -9.94 -7.04
N ILE A 293 -3.66 -10.19 -8.05
CA ILE A 293 -4.08 -9.19 -9.02
C ILE A 293 -5.60 -9.23 -9.10
N ALA A 294 -6.25 -8.08 -9.08
CA ALA A 294 -7.66 -7.98 -9.46
C ALA A 294 -7.87 -6.90 -10.49
N CYS A 295 -8.91 -7.01 -11.31
CA CYS A 295 -9.28 -5.95 -12.23
C CYS A 295 -10.78 -5.65 -12.20
N ALA A 296 -11.15 -4.45 -12.61
CA ALA A 296 -12.55 -4.03 -12.69
C ALA A 296 -12.80 -3.01 -13.80
N PRO A 297 -14.02 -2.97 -14.36
CA PRO A 297 -14.46 -1.92 -15.29
C PRO A 297 -14.68 -0.58 -14.59
N ARG A 298 -14.93 -0.58 -13.27
CA ARG A 298 -15.26 0.56 -12.43
C ARG A 298 -14.70 0.34 -11.03
N LEU A 299 -14.50 1.41 -10.26
CA LEU A 299 -14.02 1.29 -8.88
C LEU A 299 -15.03 0.55 -7.97
N GLU A 300 -16.32 0.67 -8.25
CA GLU A 300 -17.40 -0.06 -7.56
C GLU A 300 -17.47 -1.55 -7.96
N GLY A 301 -16.64 -2.00 -8.91
CA GLY A 301 -16.62 -3.35 -9.43
C GLY A 301 -17.56 -3.60 -10.63
N PRO A 302 -17.89 -4.87 -10.93
CA PRO A 302 -17.40 -6.06 -10.23
C PRO A 302 -15.89 -6.21 -10.34
N TRP A 303 -15.26 -6.65 -9.26
CA TRP A 303 -13.83 -6.96 -9.23
C TRP A 303 -13.64 -8.44 -9.51
N GLU A 304 -12.78 -8.76 -10.46
CA GLU A 304 -12.35 -10.13 -10.74
C GLU A 304 -10.96 -10.33 -10.19
N GLU A 305 -10.79 -11.33 -9.33
CA GLU A 305 -9.56 -11.60 -8.61
C GLU A 305 -8.81 -12.78 -9.22
N TRP A 306 -7.49 -12.74 -9.14
CA TRP A 306 -6.61 -13.80 -9.54
C TRP A 306 -5.49 -13.97 -8.53
N GLU A 307 -5.26 -15.23 -8.15
CA GLU A 307 -4.12 -15.64 -7.34
C GLU A 307 -2.98 -16.09 -8.24
N GLY A 308 -1.85 -15.42 -8.10
CA GLY A 308 -0.68 -15.63 -8.93
C GLY A 308 0.39 -16.53 -8.30
N PRO A 309 1.59 -16.52 -8.90
CA PRO A 309 2.75 -17.25 -8.38
C PRO A 309 3.22 -16.69 -7.03
N GLU A 310 4.08 -17.46 -6.37
CA GLU A 310 4.79 -17.01 -5.17
C GLU A 310 5.72 -15.83 -5.52
N ILE A 311 5.75 -14.82 -4.66
CA ILE A 311 6.69 -13.69 -4.75
C ILE A 311 8.11 -14.26 -4.59
N PRO A 312 9.08 -13.96 -5.47
CA PRO A 312 10.44 -14.49 -5.34
C PRO A 312 11.10 -14.19 -4.00
N LYS A 313 11.99 -15.07 -3.55
CA LYS A 313 12.82 -14.87 -2.36
C LYS A 313 14.08 -14.09 -2.75
N PHE A 314 14.50 -13.12 -1.93
CA PHE A 314 15.76 -12.40 -2.12
C PHE A 314 16.64 -12.45 -0.86
N GLY A 315 16.09 -12.15 0.33
CA GLY A 315 16.86 -12.00 1.58
C GLY A 315 16.94 -13.25 2.45
N GLY A 316 16.62 -14.43 1.92
CA GLY A 316 16.70 -15.69 2.64
C GLY A 316 15.39 -16.21 3.26
N GLY A 317 14.23 -15.75 2.81
CA GLY A 317 12.89 -16.25 3.20
C GLY A 317 12.15 -15.31 4.16
N GLY A 318 10.91 -15.61 4.55
CA GLY A 318 10.08 -14.75 5.41
C GLY A 318 8.70 -14.46 4.84
N LEU A 319 7.92 -13.65 5.56
CA LEU A 319 6.69 -13.08 5.03
C LEU A 319 7.03 -12.00 3.99
N ARG A 320 6.40 -12.06 2.83
CA ARG A 320 6.48 -11.09 1.73
C ARG A 320 5.15 -10.36 1.67
N TYR A 321 5.17 -9.08 1.99
CA TYR A 321 3.98 -8.27 2.22
C TYR A 321 4.17 -6.87 1.64
N THR A 322 3.15 -5.99 1.73
CA THR A 322 3.19 -4.63 1.18
C THR A 322 3.58 -4.58 -0.31
N LEU A 323 2.91 -5.37 -1.15
CA LEU A 323 3.19 -5.39 -2.59
C LEU A 323 2.61 -4.16 -3.30
N TYR A 324 3.45 -3.27 -3.86
CA TYR A 324 3.02 -2.03 -4.52
C TYR A 324 3.46 -1.96 -5.99
N PRO A 325 2.59 -1.52 -6.92
CA PRO A 325 2.95 -1.24 -8.30
C PRO A 325 3.67 0.11 -8.46
N HIS A 326 4.47 0.23 -9.53
CA HIS A 326 5.28 1.41 -9.89
C HIS A 326 4.98 1.78 -11.35
N GLU A 327 3.83 2.39 -11.58
CA GLU A 327 3.25 2.66 -12.89
C GLU A 327 4.02 3.70 -13.72
N ARG A 328 4.78 4.60 -13.09
CA ARG A 328 5.57 5.64 -13.80
C ARG A 328 6.98 5.19 -14.23
N SER A 329 7.40 3.97 -13.88
CA SER A 329 8.76 3.44 -14.12
C SER A 329 8.76 2.10 -14.88
N CYS A 330 7.82 1.92 -15.82
CA CYS A 330 7.68 0.72 -16.65
C CYS A 330 7.06 1.05 -18.03
N GLN A 331 7.20 0.13 -18.99
CA GLN A 331 6.58 0.22 -20.33
C GLN A 331 5.27 -0.59 -20.34
N LEU A 332 4.19 0.03 -19.86
CA LEU A 332 2.88 -0.62 -19.66
C LEU A 332 2.35 -1.29 -20.94
N GLU A 333 2.54 -0.65 -22.09
CA GLU A 333 2.12 -1.14 -23.41
C GLU A 333 2.87 -2.40 -23.88
N LYS A 334 4.01 -2.72 -23.24
CA LYS A 334 4.78 -3.95 -23.47
C LYS A 334 4.48 -5.03 -22.44
N GLY A 335 3.46 -4.83 -21.60
CA GLY A 335 3.11 -5.77 -20.56
C GLY A 335 4.04 -5.70 -19.35
N GLU A 336 4.73 -4.58 -19.12
CA GLU A 336 5.61 -4.42 -17.97
C GLU A 336 4.88 -3.78 -16.78
N MET A 337 5.09 -4.32 -15.58
CA MET A 337 4.72 -3.65 -14.33
C MET A 337 5.83 -3.86 -13.31
N ARG A 338 6.43 -2.77 -12.86
CA ARG A 338 7.37 -2.81 -11.75
C ARG A 338 6.60 -2.90 -10.44
N ILE A 339 7.06 -3.77 -9.54
CA ILE A 339 6.49 -3.93 -8.20
C ILE A 339 7.58 -3.83 -7.13
N SER A 340 7.22 -3.39 -5.94
CA SER A 340 8.01 -3.54 -4.72
C SER A 340 7.27 -4.41 -3.70
N TRP A 341 8.01 -5.02 -2.77
CA TRP A 341 7.46 -5.65 -1.57
C TRP A 341 8.48 -5.61 -0.42
N SER A 342 8.00 -5.87 0.79
CA SER A 342 8.84 -6.04 1.98
C SER A 342 9.12 -7.51 2.26
N ASP A 343 10.40 -7.86 2.47
CA ASP A 343 10.84 -9.17 2.91
C ASP A 343 11.10 -9.15 4.44
N GLY A 344 10.22 -9.81 5.21
CA GLY A 344 10.11 -9.67 6.67
C GLY A 344 11.12 -10.45 7.52
N LYS A 345 12.14 -11.09 6.94
CA LYS A 345 13.12 -11.86 7.73
C LYS A 345 14.17 -11.02 8.43
N GLN A 346 14.48 -9.83 7.93
CA GLN A 346 15.36 -8.89 8.63
C GLN A 346 14.54 -8.06 9.61
N MET A 347 15.09 -7.76 10.79
CA MET A 347 14.50 -6.81 11.72
C MET A 347 14.32 -5.47 10.99
N GLY A 348 13.08 -5.06 10.79
CA GLY A 348 12.70 -3.86 10.03
C GLY A 348 12.39 -4.06 8.56
N GLY A 349 12.51 -5.28 8.03
CA GLY A 349 12.21 -5.58 6.64
C GLY A 349 13.31 -5.17 5.66
N MET A 350 13.13 -5.60 4.42
CA MET A 350 13.95 -5.23 3.27
C MET A 350 13.02 -4.99 2.09
N VAL A 351 13.06 -3.78 1.52
CA VAL A 351 12.25 -3.44 0.35
C VAL A 351 12.95 -3.92 -0.91
N VAL A 352 12.33 -4.85 -1.62
CA VAL A 352 12.84 -5.44 -2.87
C VAL A 352 11.98 -4.97 -4.03
N GLN A 353 12.57 -4.77 -5.21
CA GLN A 353 11.81 -4.55 -6.46
C GLN A 353 12.02 -5.64 -7.48
N ALA A 354 11.00 -5.84 -8.31
CA ALA A 354 11.04 -6.68 -9.51
C ALA A 354 10.21 -6.08 -10.65
N MET A 355 10.47 -6.54 -11.87
CA MET A 355 9.60 -6.33 -13.03
C MET A 355 8.78 -7.59 -13.28
N LEU A 356 7.47 -7.42 -13.42
CA LEU A 356 6.55 -8.43 -13.96
C LEU A 356 6.42 -8.21 -15.47
N HIS A 357 6.51 -9.30 -16.24
CA HIS A 357 6.23 -9.29 -17.67
C HIS A 357 4.98 -10.12 -17.95
N PHE A 358 3.92 -9.47 -18.44
CA PHE A 358 2.64 -10.08 -18.75
C PHE A 358 2.55 -10.54 -20.20
N ALA A 359 1.71 -11.54 -20.45
CA ALA A 359 1.24 -11.85 -21.81
C ALA A 359 0.16 -10.87 -22.24
N MET A 360 0.35 -10.34 -23.44
CA MET A 360 -0.52 -9.36 -24.06
C MET A 360 -1.34 -10.03 -25.17
N GLU A 361 -2.55 -9.54 -25.41
CA GLU A 361 -3.41 -9.95 -26.52
C GLU A 361 -2.70 -9.69 -27.85
N GLY A 362 -2.77 -10.64 -28.79
CA GLY A 362 -2.14 -10.53 -30.11
C GLY A 362 -0.65 -10.89 -30.16
N GLU A 363 -0.02 -11.25 -29.03
CA GLU A 363 1.29 -11.91 -29.07
C GLU A 363 1.15 -13.35 -29.57
N ASN A 364 1.84 -13.69 -30.66
CA ASN A 364 1.90 -15.07 -31.16
C ASN A 364 2.59 -15.97 -30.13
N GLU A 365 1.96 -17.09 -29.77
CA GLU A 365 2.45 -18.03 -28.74
C GLU A 365 3.71 -18.82 -29.15
N ASN A 366 4.36 -18.47 -30.27
CA ASN A 366 5.47 -19.21 -30.86
C ASN A 366 6.85 -18.85 -30.30
N THR A 367 6.95 -18.29 -29.10
CA THR A 367 8.25 -17.98 -28.48
C THR A 367 8.27 -18.33 -26.99
N VAL A 368 8.02 -19.61 -26.66
CA VAL A 368 8.47 -20.18 -25.38
C VAL A 368 9.10 -21.55 -25.63
N GLN A 369 10.42 -21.57 -25.76
CA GLN A 369 11.20 -22.76 -25.43
C GLN A 369 11.52 -22.74 -23.93
N GLN A 370 11.13 -23.85 -23.28
CA GLN A 370 11.62 -24.40 -22.01
C GLN A 370 11.34 -23.65 -20.70
N SER A 371 10.36 -24.14 -19.93
CA SER A 371 10.64 -24.80 -18.64
C SER A 371 9.38 -25.36 -17.95
N GLY A 372 9.38 -26.66 -17.65
CA GLY A 372 8.64 -27.27 -16.53
C GLY A 372 7.21 -27.77 -16.79
N PRO A 373 6.81 -28.93 -16.22
CA PRO A 373 5.49 -29.50 -16.42
C PRO A 373 4.41 -28.69 -15.66
N LEU A 374 3.30 -28.46 -16.34
CA LEU A 374 2.10 -27.80 -15.83
C LEU A 374 1.55 -28.50 -14.57
N PRO A 375 1.18 -27.76 -13.50
CA PRO A 375 0.44 -28.33 -12.39
C PRO A 375 -0.98 -28.70 -12.85
N GLN A 376 -1.43 -29.90 -12.50
CA GLN A 376 -2.82 -30.30 -12.66
C GLN A 376 -3.75 -29.49 -11.73
N PRO A 377 -5.00 -29.25 -12.15
CA PRO A 377 -5.97 -28.53 -11.34
C PRO A 377 -6.39 -29.37 -10.13
N ASN A 378 -5.87 -29.04 -8.96
CA ASN A 378 -6.32 -29.66 -7.71
C ASN A 378 -7.55 -28.93 -7.16
N GLY A 379 -8.68 -29.66 -7.19
CA GLY A 379 -9.79 -29.68 -6.23
C GLY A 379 -10.22 -28.37 -5.55
N GLY A 380 -11.46 -27.96 -5.80
CA GLY A 380 -12.08 -26.78 -5.22
C GLY A 380 -12.05 -26.73 -3.68
N TRP A 381 -12.05 -25.51 -3.16
CA TRP A 381 -11.96 -25.14 -1.74
C TRP A 381 -12.95 -25.87 -0.80
N LYS A 382 -14.06 -26.39 -1.34
CA LYS A 382 -15.07 -27.14 -0.57
C LYS A 382 -14.56 -28.48 -0.01
N ASP A 383 -13.51 -29.07 -0.60
CA ASP A 383 -13.00 -30.37 -0.16
C ASP A 383 -11.94 -30.29 0.96
N LYS A 384 -11.28 -29.14 1.13
CA LYS A 384 -10.25 -28.94 2.16
C LYS A 384 -10.80 -28.58 3.54
N ALA A 385 -12.04 -28.09 3.62
CA ALA A 385 -12.69 -27.74 4.88
C ALA A 385 -13.16 -28.97 5.69
N LYS A 386 -13.32 -30.14 5.06
CA LYS A 386 -13.72 -31.38 5.75
C LYS A 386 -12.55 -32.15 6.39
N GLY A 387 -11.32 -31.97 5.90
CA GLY A 387 -10.15 -32.67 6.43
C GLY A 387 -9.69 -32.16 7.80
N PHE A 388 -9.82 -30.84 8.04
CA PHE A 388 -9.31 -30.19 9.25
C PHE A 388 -10.20 -30.43 10.49
N LEU A 389 -11.50 -30.70 10.30
CA LEU A 389 -12.44 -30.99 11.38
C LEU A 389 -12.37 -32.44 11.89
N ASN A 390 -11.70 -33.34 11.18
CA ASN A 390 -11.57 -34.75 11.58
C ASN A 390 -10.25 -35.09 12.29
N SER A 391 -9.30 -34.15 12.41
CA SER A 391 -8.04 -34.34 13.15
C SER A 391 -8.05 -33.74 14.56
N LEU A 392 -9.23 -33.34 15.05
CA LEU A 392 -9.46 -32.88 16.44
C LEU A 392 -10.49 -33.79 17.12
N LYS A 393 -10.18 -35.09 17.17
CA LYS A 393 -10.74 -36.05 18.15
C LYS A 393 -9.64 -36.96 18.66
#